data_AF-A0A956GPQ7-F1
#
_entry.id   AF-A0A956GPQ7-F1
#
_cell.length_a   1.000
_cell.length_b   1.000
_cell.length_c   1.000
_cell.angle_alpha   90.00
_cell.angle_beta   90.00
_cell.angle_gamma   90.00
#
_symmetry.space_group_name_H-M   'P 1'
#
loop_
_entity.id
_entity.type
_entity.pdbx_description
1 polymer ?
#
loop_
_entity_poly.entity_id
_entity_poly.type
_entity_poly.pdbx_seq_one_letter_code
_entity_poly.pdbx_strand_id
1 'polypeptide(L)'
;MGPDDDARDHWPRHARAWARIGPPLRPVADDVARVAAEAAAWTAAHGRAPRVLLLGVTPELATLPWPAGTELVAIDRSAAMIGALFPTTGVPAGARAARGEWLALPRADRSV
;
A
#
# COMPACT_ATOMS: atom_id res chain seq x y z
N MET A 1 -10.16 16.42 14.38
CA MET A 1 -9.94 15.05 14.88
C MET A 1 -9.48 15.18 16.32
N GLY A 2 -10.28 14.68 17.27
CA GLY A 2 -10.01 14.80 18.70
C GLY A 2 -8.99 13.78 19.19
N PRO A 3 -8.38 14.00 20.37
CA PRO A 3 -7.36 13.13 20.96
C PRO A 3 -7.81 11.69 21.28
N ASP A 4 -9.09 11.37 21.08
CA ASP A 4 -9.70 10.09 21.48
C ASP A 4 -9.70 8.98 20.40
N ASP A 5 -9.34 9.29 19.14
CA ASP A 5 -9.38 8.29 18.05
C ASP A 5 -8.19 7.29 18.10
N ASP A 6 -7.05 7.69 18.66
CA ASP A 6 -5.86 6.83 18.76
C ASP A 6 -6.03 5.70 19.80
N ALA A 7 -6.95 5.85 20.77
CA ALA A 7 -7.17 4.87 21.84
C ALA A 7 -7.90 3.58 21.39
N ARG A 8 -8.56 3.60 20.21
CA ARG A 8 -9.18 2.41 19.59
C ARG A 8 -8.30 1.76 18.52
N ASP A 9 -7.11 2.30 18.28
CA ASP A 9 -6.21 1.81 17.25
C ASP A 9 -5.47 0.56 17.79
N HIS A 10 -5.99 -0.62 17.45
CA HIS A 10 -5.40 -1.93 17.77
C HIS A 10 -4.17 -2.23 16.88
N TRP A 11 -4.00 -1.46 15.81
CA TRP A 11 -2.98 -1.62 14.79
C TRP A 11 -1.52 -1.51 15.26
N PRO A 12 -1.14 -0.67 16.25
CA PRO A 12 0.23 -0.68 16.80
C PRO A 12 0.64 -2.05 17.39
N ARG A 13 -0.32 -2.84 17.89
CA ARG A 13 -0.08 -4.20 18.37
C ARG A 13 0.08 -5.19 17.21
N HIS A 14 -0.66 -5.01 16.11
CA HIS A 14 -0.54 -5.82 14.90
C HIS A 14 0.71 -5.51 14.09
N ALA A 15 1.19 -4.27 14.07
CA ALA A 15 2.43 -3.86 13.40
C ALA A 15 3.64 -4.68 13.85
N ARG A 16 3.81 -4.87 15.17
CA ARG A 16 4.88 -5.71 15.75
C ARG A 16 4.70 -7.21 15.47
N ALA A 17 3.51 -7.63 15.09
CA ALA A 17 3.15 -9.01 14.83
C ALA A 17 2.83 -9.30 13.35
N TRP A 18 3.05 -8.35 12.43
CA TRP A 18 2.69 -8.52 11.01
C TRP A 18 3.33 -9.76 10.39
N ALA A 19 4.58 -10.05 10.74
CA ALA A 19 5.27 -11.27 10.31
C ALA A 19 4.63 -12.58 10.84
N ARG A 20 3.77 -12.50 11.86
CA ARG A 20 3.00 -13.62 12.44
C ARG A 20 1.56 -13.68 11.91
N ILE A 21 1.14 -12.68 11.12
CA ILE A 21 -0.16 -12.65 10.48
C ILE A 21 -0.06 -13.45 9.17
N GLY A 22 -0.79 -14.56 9.14
CA GLY A 22 -0.93 -15.40 7.96
C GLY A 22 -2.18 -15.06 7.15
N PRO A 23 -2.45 -15.85 6.10
CA PRO A 23 -3.67 -15.72 5.32
C PRO A 23 -4.94 -15.84 6.19
N PRO A 24 -6.03 -15.12 5.87
CA PRO A 24 -6.24 -14.24 4.72
C PRO A 24 -5.88 -12.76 4.97
N LEU A 25 -5.31 -12.43 6.13
CA LEU A 25 -5.01 -11.05 6.53
C LEU A 25 -3.71 -10.50 5.93
N ARG A 26 -2.95 -11.36 5.26
CA ARG A 26 -1.74 -11.05 4.49
C ARG A 26 -1.85 -11.75 3.13
N PRO A 27 -1.53 -11.07 2.01
CA PRO A 27 -1.56 -11.68 0.68
C PRO A 27 -0.72 -12.95 0.63
N VAL A 28 -1.24 -14.00 0.00
CA VAL A 28 -0.45 -15.20 -0.35
C VAL A 28 0.34 -14.96 -1.64
N ALA A 29 1.27 -15.86 -1.95
CA ALA A 29 2.06 -15.79 -3.18
C ALA A 29 1.19 -15.66 -4.44
N ASP A 30 0.05 -16.36 -4.48
CA ASP A 30 -0.88 -16.31 -5.61
C ASP A 30 -1.56 -14.93 -5.76
N ASP A 31 -1.90 -14.26 -4.66
CA ASP A 31 -2.45 -12.91 -4.68
C ASP A 31 -1.41 -11.93 -5.26
N VAL A 32 -0.18 -12.03 -4.78
CA VAL A 32 0.95 -11.19 -5.21
C VAL A 32 1.24 -11.42 -6.70
N ALA A 33 1.29 -12.68 -7.13
CA ALA A 33 1.52 -13.04 -8.54
C ALA A 33 0.41 -12.52 -9.46
N ARG A 34 -0.84 -12.59 -9.02
CA ARG A 34 -1.98 -12.09 -9.81
C ARG A 34 -1.94 -10.57 -9.97
N VAL A 35 -1.69 -9.82 -8.89
CA VAL A 35 -1.56 -8.36 -8.98
C VAL A 35 -0.37 -7.96 -9.86
N ALA A 36 0.76 -8.67 -9.75
CA ALA A 36 1.91 -8.44 -10.62
C ALA A 36 1.57 -8.65 -12.10
N ALA A 37 0.86 -9.73 -12.42
CA ALA A 37 0.46 -10.04 -13.78
C ALA A 37 -0.52 -9.00 -14.34
N GLU A 38 -1.48 -8.53 -13.53
CA GLU A 38 -2.42 -7.47 -13.91
C GLU A 38 -1.70 -6.15 -14.17
N ALA A 39 -0.75 -5.76 -13.30
CA ALA A 39 0.07 -4.57 -13.50
C ALA A 39 0.91 -4.63 -14.79
N ALA A 40 1.51 -5.80 -15.08
CA ALA A 40 2.28 -6.01 -16.31
C ALA A 40 1.39 -5.95 -17.56
N ALA A 41 0.23 -6.61 -17.53
CA ALA A 41 -0.74 -6.61 -18.63
C ALA A 41 -1.27 -5.19 -18.91
N TRP A 42 -1.61 -4.44 -17.85
CA TRP A 42 -2.03 -3.05 -17.97
C TRP A 42 -0.94 -2.19 -18.60
N THR A 43 0.30 -2.35 -18.15
CA THR A 43 1.46 -1.61 -18.69
C THR A 43 1.67 -1.89 -20.17
N ALA A 44 1.61 -3.16 -20.57
CA ALA A 44 1.72 -3.57 -21.97
C ALA A 44 0.61 -2.96 -22.83
N ALA A 45 -0.63 -2.96 -22.35
CA ALA A 45 -1.77 -2.41 -23.06
C ALA A 45 -1.73 -0.88 -23.24
N HIS A 46 -1.09 -0.15 -22.31
CA HIS A 46 -1.07 1.32 -22.31
C HIS A 46 0.28 1.92 -22.75
N GLY A 47 1.33 1.11 -22.89
CA GLY A 47 2.66 1.56 -23.30
C GLY A 47 3.31 2.55 -22.33
N ARG A 48 2.90 2.57 -21.05
CA ARG A 48 3.42 3.49 -20.02
C ARG A 48 3.37 2.88 -18.63
N ALA A 49 4.19 3.40 -17.73
CA ALA A 49 4.16 3.01 -16.32
C ALA A 49 2.85 3.44 -15.64
N PRO A 50 2.32 2.62 -14.70
CA PRO A 50 1.11 2.94 -13.97
C PRO A 50 1.31 4.03 -12.92
N ARG A 51 0.21 4.69 -12.56
CA ARG A 51 0.08 5.49 -11.34
C ARG A 51 -0.77 4.68 -10.37
N VAL A 52 -0.21 4.36 -9.22
CA VAL A 52 -0.75 3.36 -8.29
C VAL A 52 -1.20 4.04 -7.00
N LEU A 53 -2.46 3.79 -6.65
CA LEU A 53 -3.00 4.05 -5.32
C LEU A 53 -3.14 2.71 -4.59
N LEU A 54 -2.31 2.48 -3.57
CA LEU A 54 -2.40 1.32 -2.70
C LEU A 54 -3.24 1.68 -1.46
N LEU A 55 -4.36 0.98 -1.27
CA LEU A 55 -5.20 1.13 -0.08
C LEU A 55 -4.68 0.15 0.99
N GLY A 56 -3.93 0.69 1.94
CA GLY A 56 -3.12 -0.04 2.92
C GLY A 56 -1.63 0.11 2.66
N VAL A 57 -0.81 -0.34 3.60
CA VAL A 57 0.67 -0.31 3.52
C VAL A 57 1.30 -1.70 3.42
N THR A 58 0.58 -2.66 2.82
CA THR A 58 1.02 -4.06 2.72
C THR A 58 2.32 -4.18 1.92
N PRO A 59 3.43 -4.65 2.54
CA PRO A 59 4.75 -4.65 1.90
C PRO A 59 4.77 -5.45 0.61
N GLU A 60 4.11 -6.61 0.57
CA GLU A 60 4.09 -7.53 -0.56
C GLU A 60 3.57 -6.89 -1.85
N LEU A 61 2.62 -5.94 -1.73
CA LEU A 61 2.07 -5.21 -2.85
C LEU A 61 2.89 -3.95 -3.17
N ALA A 62 3.39 -3.28 -2.13
CA ALA A 62 4.25 -2.10 -2.30
C ALA A 62 5.56 -2.45 -3.02
N THR A 63 6.09 -3.66 -2.81
CA THR A 63 7.36 -4.14 -3.39
C THR A 63 7.18 -5.09 -4.58
N LEU A 64 6.03 -5.08 -5.24
CA LEU A 64 5.89 -5.77 -6.52
C LEU A 64 6.94 -5.25 -7.52
N PRO A 65 7.30 -6.05 -8.55
CA PRO A 65 8.22 -5.62 -9.60
C PRO A 65 7.53 -4.60 -10.53
N TRP A 66 7.16 -3.45 -9.97
CA TRP A 66 6.51 -2.36 -10.66
C TRP A 66 7.41 -1.87 -11.80
N PRO A 67 6.84 -1.56 -12.98
CA PRO A 67 7.60 -1.00 -14.09
C PRO A 67 8.35 0.26 -13.69
N ALA A 68 9.53 0.47 -14.29
CA ALA A 68 10.28 1.71 -14.11
C ALA A 68 9.42 2.93 -14.49
N GLY A 69 9.43 3.97 -13.65
CA GLY A 69 8.59 5.15 -13.80
C GLY A 69 7.21 5.06 -13.12
N THR A 70 6.91 3.97 -12.42
CA THR A 70 5.68 3.86 -11.62
C THR A 70 5.65 4.90 -10.50
N GLU A 71 4.55 5.65 -10.39
CA GLU A 71 4.27 6.50 -9.23
C GLU A 71 3.40 5.72 -8.24
N LEU A 72 3.89 5.48 -7.02
CA LEU A 72 3.12 4.75 -6.00
C LEU A 72 2.80 5.63 -4.78
N VAL A 73 1.52 5.66 -4.43
CA VAL A 73 1.02 6.28 -3.20
C VAL A 73 0.25 5.25 -2.40
N ALA A 74 0.71 4.94 -1.20
CA ALA A 74 -0.03 4.14 -0.24
C ALA A 74 -0.81 5.05 0.73
N ILE A 75 -2.03 4.66 1.06
CA ILE A 75 -2.85 5.34 2.07
C ILE A 75 -3.24 4.33 3.13
N ASP A 76 -2.96 4.63 4.39
CA ASP A 76 -3.40 3.82 5.52
C ASP A 76 -3.87 4.73 6.66
N ARG A 77 -4.89 4.30 7.39
CA ARG A 77 -5.42 5.09 8.51
C ARG A 77 -4.48 5.13 9.72
N SER A 78 -3.64 4.11 9.88
CA SER A 78 -2.78 3.94 11.05
C SER A 78 -1.35 4.40 10.76
N ALA A 79 -0.93 5.49 11.41
CA ALA A 79 0.44 5.97 11.33
C ALA A 79 1.46 4.93 11.82
N ALA A 80 1.07 4.11 12.80
CA ALA A 80 1.91 3.03 13.32
C ALA A 80 2.15 1.93 12.26
N MET A 81 1.13 1.57 11.48
CA MET A 81 1.28 0.61 10.38
C MET A 81 2.19 1.16 9.29
N ILE A 82 1.99 2.43 8.89
CA ILE A 82 2.85 3.09 7.91
C ILE A 82 4.30 3.02 8.36
N GLY A 83 4.61 3.48 9.58
CA GLY A 83 5.98 3.53 10.08
C GLY A 83 6.62 2.15 10.29
N ALA A 84 5.82 1.12 10.56
CA ALA A 84 6.33 -0.22 10.82
C ALA A 84 6.48 -1.08 9.57
N LEU A 85 5.60 -0.90 8.57
CA LEU A 85 5.47 -1.84 7.45
C LEU A 85 5.80 -1.23 6.10
N PHE A 86 5.59 0.07 5.89
CA PHE A 86 5.82 0.63 4.56
C PHE A 86 7.31 0.53 4.21
N PRO A 87 7.67 -0.21 3.14
CA PRO A 87 9.06 -0.51 2.86
C PRO A 87 9.79 0.70 2.29
N THR A 88 11.06 0.84 2.65
CA THR A 88 11.97 1.87 2.11
C THR A 88 12.83 1.36 0.96
N THR A 89 12.84 0.04 0.72
CA THR A 89 13.58 -0.63 -0.36
C THR A 89 12.65 -1.55 -1.14
N GLY A 90 12.99 -1.84 -2.40
CA GLY A 90 12.16 -2.66 -3.28
C GLY A 90 10.86 -2.00 -3.74
N VAL A 91 10.65 -0.73 -3.43
CA VAL A 91 9.53 0.09 -3.90
C VAL A 91 9.95 0.99 -5.08
N PRO A 92 9.00 1.49 -5.90
CA PRO A 92 9.30 2.48 -6.93
C PRO A 92 9.99 3.73 -6.38
N ALA A 93 10.81 4.37 -7.20
CA ALA A 93 11.46 5.63 -6.83
C ALA A 93 10.41 6.70 -6.50
N GLY A 94 10.53 7.33 -5.32
CA GLY A 94 9.57 8.34 -4.86
C GLY A 94 8.24 7.78 -4.35
N ALA A 95 8.13 6.45 -4.19
CA ALA A 95 6.99 5.84 -3.51
C ALA A 95 6.83 6.41 -2.10
N ARG A 96 5.58 6.69 -1.71
CA ARG A 96 5.28 7.28 -0.40
C ARG A 96 4.01 6.70 0.20
N ALA A 97 3.95 6.69 1.53
CA ALA A 97 2.74 6.41 2.28
C ALA A 97 2.25 7.69 2.97
N ALA A 98 0.94 7.88 3.05
CA ALA A 98 0.33 8.97 3.81
C ALA A 98 -0.80 8.46 4.69
N ARG A 99 -0.97 9.09 5.86
CA ARG A 99 -2.12 8.80 6.74
C ARG A 99 -3.39 9.33 6.09
N GLY A 100 -4.41 8.49 5.98
CA GLY A 100 -5.71 8.89 5.43
C GLY A 100 -6.77 7.82 5.56
N GLU A 101 -8.04 8.23 5.44
CA GLU A 101 -9.19 7.33 5.41
C GLU A 101 -9.52 6.98 3.95
N TRP A 102 -9.74 5.70 3.65
CA TRP A 102 -9.96 5.25 2.28
C TRP A 102 -11.30 5.74 1.72
N LEU A 103 -12.30 5.90 2.59
CA LEU A 103 -13.62 6.43 2.22
C LEU A 103 -13.65 7.97 2.13
N ALA A 104 -12.58 8.64 2.54
CA ALA A 104 -12.44 10.10 2.52
C ALA A 104 -11.00 10.48 2.15
N LEU A 105 -10.57 10.05 0.96
CA LEU A 105 -9.19 10.24 0.51
C LEU A 105 -8.83 11.75 0.49
N PRO A 106 -7.65 12.13 1.01
CA PRO A 106 -7.17 13.51 0.94
C PRO A 106 -6.58 13.80 -0.46
N ARG A 107 -7.32 13.48 -1.52
CA ARG A 107 -6.94 13.58 -2.92
C ARG A 107 -8.14 14.09 -3.71
N ALA A 108 -7.90 14.96 -4.69
CA ALA A 108 -8.96 15.35 -5.62
C ALA A 108 -9.39 14.15 -6.49
N ASP A 109 -10.63 14.17 -6.96
CA ASP A 109 -11.13 13.18 -7.91
C ASP A 109 -10.23 13.10 -9.15
N ARG A 110 -9.97 11.86 -9.62
CA ARG A 110 -9.14 11.58 -10.81
C ARG A 110 -7.69 12.11 -10.72
N SER A 111 -7.13 12.18 -9.53
CA SER A 111 -5.74 12.65 -9.32
C SER A 111 -4.68 11.55 -9.38
N VAL A 112 -5.05 10.31 -9.70
CA VAL A 112 -4.18 9.15 -9.96
C VAL A 112 -4.41 8.61 -11.37
#